data_AF-A0A831X1P7-F1
#
_entry.id   AF-A0A831X1P7-F1
#
_cell.length_a   1.000
_cell.length_b   1.000
_cell.length_c   1.000
_cell.angle_alpha   90.00
_cell.angle_beta   90.00
_cell.angle_gamma   90.00
#
_symmetry.space_group_name_H-M   'P 1'
#
loop_
_entity.id
_entity.type
_entity.pdbx_description
1 polymer ?
#
loop_
_entity_poly.entity_id
_entity_poly.type
_entity_poly.pdbx_seq_one_letter_code
_entity_poly.pdbx_strand_id
1 'polypeptide(L)'
;MYNLIMFLHVLGAIGLGFYLVLPILMRNITKLSGQALESYLTGIYGTSRIAQYLLVIQLLTGGYLMAMNEYAIAWIISSIGFFLVVGAISGIMNKGMKTAIKDIQAGGTGAAQLSSMRLFSIIVSISMLIVIYFMVYPMYR
;
A
#
# COMPACT_ATOMS: atom_id res chain seq x y z
N MET A 1 -4.64 -0.13 27.41
CA MET A 1 -3.68 0.13 26.31
C MET A 1 -3.78 -0.90 25.20
N TYR A 2 -3.70 -2.20 25.52
CA TYR A 2 -3.85 -3.29 24.54
C TYR A 2 -5.09 -3.16 23.63
N ASN A 3 -6.30 -3.01 24.19
CA ASN A 3 -7.54 -2.90 23.40
C ASN A 3 -7.52 -1.75 22.39
N LEU A 4 -6.94 -0.60 22.76
CA LEU A 4 -6.80 0.55 21.85
C LEU A 4 -5.83 0.24 20.70
N ILE A 5 -4.68 -0.36 21.01
CA ILE A 5 -3.70 -0.75 19.99
C ILE A 5 -4.29 -1.81 19.06
N MET A 6 -5.00 -2.80 19.60
CA MET A 6 -5.65 -3.84 18.82
C MET A 6 -6.74 -3.25 17.90
N PHE A 7 -7.55 -2.32 18.41
CA PHE A 7 -8.53 -1.59 17.59
C PHE A 7 -7.86 -0.83 16.44
N LEU A 8 -6.79 -0.08 16.71
CA LEU A 8 -6.04 0.64 15.68
C LEU A 8 -5.39 -0.30 14.66
N HIS A 9 -4.90 -1.47 15.10
CA HIS A 9 -4.32 -2.48 14.23
C HIS A 9 -5.36 -3.15 13.32
N VAL A 10 -6.58 -3.37 13.80
CA VAL A 10 -7.68 -3.87 12.96
C VAL A 10 -8.12 -2.80 11.99
N LEU A 11 -8.26 -1.55 12.44
CA LEU A 11 -8.62 -0.42 11.59
C LEU A 11 -7.58 -0.20 10.47
N GLY A 12 -6.29 -0.26 10.81
CA GLY A 12 -5.20 -0.21 9.85
C GLY A 12 -5.28 -1.36 8.86
N ALA A 13 -5.44 -2.61 9.32
CA ALA A 13 -5.59 -3.78 8.44
C ALA A 13 -6.73 -3.63 7.43
N ILE A 14 -7.91 -3.16 7.86
CA ILE A 14 -9.06 -2.91 6.98
C ILE A 14 -8.70 -1.88 5.90
N GLY A 15 -8.11 -0.75 6.28
CA GLY A 15 -7.74 0.29 5.32
C GLY A 15 -6.66 -0.16 4.34
N LEU A 16 -5.74 -1.03 4.77
CA LEU A 16 -4.73 -1.63 3.90
C LEU A 16 -5.30 -2.60 2.86
N GLY A 17 -6.56 -3.02 3.00
CA GLY A 17 -7.29 -3.77 1.97
C GLY A 17 -7.34 -3.07 0.61
N PHE A 18 -7.20 -1.73 0.58
CA PHE A 18 -7.02 -0.95 -0.65
C PHE A 18 -5.87 -1.49 -1.53
N TYR A 19 -4.75 -1.90 -0.93
CA TYR A 19 -3.60 -2.40 -1.68
C TYR A 19 -3.89 -3.72 -2.42
N LEU A 20 -4.88 -4.49 -1.98
CA LEU A 20 -5.31 -5.72 -2.64
C LEU A 20 -6.12 -5.47 -3.92
N VAL A 21 -6.86 -4.36 -3.98
CA VAL A 21 -7.67 -4.00 -5.16
C VAL A 21 -6.93 -3.05 -6.11
N LEU A 22 -5.78 -2.50 -5.69
CA LEU A 22 -4.99 -1.56 -6.48
C LEU A 22 -4.63 -2.06 -7.90
N PRO A 23 -4.31 -3.35 -8.14
CA PRO A 23 -4.06 -3.85 -9.50
C PRO A 23 -5.24 -3.69 -10.45
N ILE A 24 -6.46 -3.85 -9.93
CA ILE A 24 -7.70 -3.70 -10.70
C ILE A 24 -7.91 -2.23 -11.05
N LEU A 25 -7.66 -1.34 -10.07
CA LEU A 25 -7.75 0.10 -10.29
C LEU A 25 -6.72 0.58 -11.32
N MET A 26 -5.47 0.12 -11.23
CA MET A 26 -4.40 0.49 -12.18
C MET A 26 -4.65 -0.04 -13.59
N ARG A 27 -5.33 -1.18 -13.74
CA ARG A 27 -5.69 -1.72 -15.06
C ARG A 27 -6.57 -0.76 -15.86
N ASN A 28 -7.41 0.05 -15.21
CA ASN A 28 -8.35 0.94 -15.89
C ASN A 28 -7.69 2.23 -16.41
N ILE A 29 -6.49 2.58 -15.92
CA ILE A 29 -5.75 3.79 -16.35
C ILE A 29 -5.54 3.82 -17.87
N THR A 30 -5.23 2.67 -18.48
CA THR A 30 -4.96 2.58 -19.93
C THR A 30 -6.19 2.80 -20.81
N LYS A 31 -7.38 2.90 -20.21
CA LYS A 31 -8.65 3.12 -20.92
C LYS A 31 -9.09 4.58 -20.88
N LEU A 32 -8.38 5.44 -20.14
CA LEU A 32 -8.74 6.82 -19.89
C LEU A 32 -7.68 7.77 -20.47
N SER A 33 -8.08 8.99 -20.80
CA SER A 33 -7.18 10.05 -21.25
C SER A 33 -7.68 11.42 -20.79
N GLY A 34 -6.82 12.43 -20.88
CA GLY A 34 -7.13 13.82 -20.53
C GLY A 34 -7.73 13.97 -19.13
N GLN A 35 -8.80 14.77 -19.03
CA GLN A 35 -9.45 15.10 -17.76
C GLN A 35 -10.03 13.89 -17.02
N ALA A 36 -10.53 12.87 -17.74
CA ALA A 36 -11.05 11.66 -17.12
C ALA A 36 -9.94 10.87 -16.41
N LEU A 37 -8.76 10.80 -17.04
CA LEU A 37 -7.59 10.15 -16.45
C LEU A 37 -7.06 10.94 -15.25
N GLU A 38 -6.98 12.26 -15.35
CA GLU A 38 -6.55 13.14 -14.24
C GLU A 38 -7.42 12.95 -12.99
N SER A 39 -8.74 12.98 -13.17
CA SER A 39 -9.72 12.82 -12.09
C SER A 39 -9.60 11.44 -11.44
N TYR A 40 -9.47 10.40 -12.27
CA TYR A 40 -9.29 9.03 -11.79
C TYR A 40 -7.99 8.85 -10.99
N LEU A 41 -6.87 9.37 -11.49
CA LEU A 41 -5.59 9.32 -10.79
C LEU A 41 -5.60 10.13 -9.49
N THR A 42 -6.29 11.27 -9.46
CA THR A 42 -6.42 12.10 -8.27
C THR A 42 -7.16 11.37 -7.15
N GLY A 43 -8.23 10.65 -7.48
CA GLY A 43 -8.95 9.80 -6.52
C GLY A 43 -8.05 8.71 -5.93
N ILE A 44 -7.35 7.97 -6.79
CA ILE A 44 -6.45 6.89 -6.34
C ILE A 44 -5.28 7.44 -5.52
N TYR A 45 -4.69 8.56 -5.94
CA TYR A 45 -3.62 9.22 -5.22
C TYR A 45 -4.07 9.62 -3.80
N GLY A 46 -5.27 10.20 -3.67
CA GLY A 46 -5.86 10.55 -2.39
C GLY A 46 -6.06 9.34 -1.48
N THR A 47 -6.69 8.27 -1.99
CA THR A 47 -6.91 7.03 -1.24
C THR A 47 -5.59 6.36 -0.84
N SER A 48 -4.61 6.33 -1.75
CA SER A 48 -3.29 5.75 -1.49
C SER A 48 -2.51 6.52 -0.42
N ARG A 49 -2.68 7.85 -0.32
CA ARG A 49 -2.11 8.65 0.77
C ARG A 49 -2.71 8.29 2.13
N ILE A 50 -4.02 8.08 2.19
CA ILE A 50 -4.70 7.61 3.40
C ILE A 50 -4.18 6.21 3.78
N ALA A 51 -4.11 5.29 2.82
CA ALA A 51 -3.57 3.95 3.02
C ALA A 51 -2.11 3.97 3.51
N GLN A 52 -1.27 4.90 3.04
CA GLN A 52 0.09 5.12 3.53
C GLN A 52 0.13 5.55 5.01
N TYR A 53 -0.76 6.45 5.45
CA TYR A 53 -0.83 6.81 6.86
C TYR A 53 -1.28 5.64 7.73
N LEU A 54 -2.27 4.87 7.26
CA LEU A 54 -2.71 3.64 7.92
C LEU A 54 -1.62 2.57 7.94
N LEU A 55 -0.78 2.51 6.92
CA LEU A 55 0.39 1.62 6.86
C LEU A 55 1.37 1.94 7.99
N VAL A 56 1.66 3.22 8.24
CA VAL A 56 2.52 3.64 9.36
C VAL A 56 1.88 3.25 10.70
N ILE A 57 0.59 3.50 10.88
CA ILE A 57 -0.14 3.11 12.11
C ILE A 57 -0.09 1.59 12.31
N GLN A 58 -0.29 0.82 11.23
CA GLN A 58 -0.26 -0.63 11.27
C GLN A 58 1.12 -1.16 11.64
N LEU A 59 2.20 -0.55 11.15
CA LEU A 59 3.57 -0.93 11.52
C LEU A 59 3.84 -0.68 13.00
N LEU A 60 3.45 0.48 13.52
CA LEU A 60 3.68 0.85 14.92
C LEU A 60 2.86 -0.04 15.87
N THR A 61 1.59 -0.24 15.57
CA THR A 61 0.71 -1.11 16.36
C THR A 61 1.14 -2.57 16.28
N GLY A 62 1.54 -3.05 15.09
CA GLY A 62 2.10 -4.39 14.89
C GLY A 62 3.40 -4.58 15.68
N GLY A 63 4.32 -3.62 15.63
CA GLY A 63 5.57 -3.65 16.41
C GLY A 63 5.32 -3.73 17.92
N TYR A 64 4.33 -2.98 18.43
CA TYR A 64 3.93 -3.08 19.83
C TYR A 64 3.39 -4.48 20.19
N LEU A 65 2.50 -5.05 19.36
CA LEU A 65 1.96 -6.39 19.56
C LEU A 65 3.02 -7.48 19.43
N MET A 66 4.01 -7.29 18.56
CA MET A 66 5.16 -8.18 18.43
C MET A 66 5.99 -8.22 19.70
N ALA A 67 6.16 -7.08 20.39
CA ALA A 67 6.94 -7.01 21.63
C ALA A 67 6.28 -7.74 22.82
N MET A 68 5.02 -8.18 22.67
CA MET A 68 4.27 -8.88 23.72
C MET A 68 4.48 -10.40 23.74
N ASN A 69 5.11 -10.98 22.72
CA ASN A 69 5.35 -12.42 22.63
C ASN A 69 6.73 -12.72 22.02
N GLU A 70 7.18 -13.95 22.16
CA GLU A 70 8.44 -14.41 21.56
C GLU A 70 8.21 -15.01 20.18
N TYR A 71 8.50 -14.24 19.13
CA TYR A 71 8.39 -14.68 17.75
C TYR A 71 9.74 -15.15 17.20
N ALA A 72 9.69 -16.09 16.25
CA ALA A 72 10.87 -16.52 15.51
C ALA A 72 11.47 -15.35 14.72
N ILE A 73 12.81 -15.21 14.76
CA ILE A 73 13.53 -14.13 14.06
C ILE A 73 13.20 -14.11 12.56
N ALA A 74 13.09 -15.29 11.93
CA ALA A 74 12.72 -15.42 10.52
C ALA A 74 11.33 -14.82 10.22
N TRP A 75 10.37 -14.99 11.13
CA TRP A 75 9.02 -14.41 11.00
C TRP A 75 9.03 -12.89 11.14
N ILE A 76 9.79 -12.36 12.12
CA ILE A 76 9.92 -10.92 12.33
C ILE A 76 10.52 -10.24 11.09
N ILE A 77 11.65 -10.77 10.60
CA ILE A 77 12.33 -10.23 9.41
C ILE A 77 11.42 -10.29 8.19
N SER A 78 10.74 -11.42 7.97
CA SER A 78 9.85 -11.57 6.82
C SER A 78 8.65 -10.62 6.89
N SER A 79 7.99 -10.53 8.05
CA SER A 79 6.82 -9.68 8.25
C SER A 79 7.15 -8.21 8.04
N ILE A 80 8.21 -7.71 8.68
CA ILE A 80 8.64 -6.31 8.53
C ILE A 80 9.17 -6.07 7.11
N GLY A 81 9.93 -6.99 6.54
CA GLY A 81 10.50 -6.87 5.20
C GLY A 81 9.43 -6.65 4.13
N PHE A 82 8.42 -7.53 4.05
CA PHE A 82 7.32 -7.36 3.09
C PHE A 82 6.48 -6.11 3.37
N PHE A 83 6.32 -5.73 4.64
CA PHE A 83 5.63 -4.51 5.01
C PHE A 83 6.35 -3.25 4.50
N LEU A 84 7.68 -3.22 4.59
CA LEU A 84 8.51 -2.15 4.03
C LEU A 84 8.46 -2.12 2.50
N VAL A 85 8.41 -3.30 1.83
CA VAL A 85 8.22 -3.37 0.38
C VAL A 85 6.91 -2.69 -0.05
N VAL A 86 5.80 -2.97 0.66
CA VAL A 86 4.52 -2.28 0.43
C VAL A 86 4.67 -0.77 0.57
N GLY A 87 5.30 -0.29 1.64
CA GLY A 87 5.52 1.14 1.89
C GLY A 87 6.40 1.82 0.84
N ALA A 88 7.51 1.20 0.47
CA ALA A 88 8.45 1.75 -0.50
C ALA A 88 7.84 1.86 -1.89
N ILE A 89 7.23 0.77 -2.40
CA ILE A 89 6.68 0.73 -3.75
C ILE A 89 5.43 1.62 -3.86
N SER A 90 4.53 1.59 -2.88
CA SER A 90 3.36 2.50 -2.87
C SER A 90 3.78 3.97 -2.79
N GLY A 91 4.88 4.28 -2.07
CA GLY A 91 5.48 5.62 -2.05
C GLY A 91 5.98 6.07 -3.43
N ILE A 92 6.70 5.20 -4.14
CA ILE A 92 7.15 5.45 -5.54
C ILE A 92 5.94 5.67 -6.45
N MET A 93 4.90 4.84 -6.34
CA MET A 93 3.67 4.98 -7.11
C MET A 93 2.99 6.34 -6.84
N ASN A 94 2.88 6.76 -5.57
CA ASN A 94 2.30 8.05 -5.21
C ASN A 94 3.05 9.23 -5.82
N LYS A 95 4.39 9.16 -5.84
CA LYS A 95 5.22 10.15 -6.55
C LYS A 95 4.92 10.13 -8.05
N GLY A 96 4.87 8.94 -8.66
CA GLY A 96 4.53 8.76 -10.07
C GLY A 96 3.15 9.35 -10.42
N MET A 97 2.12 9.06 -9.62
CA MET A 97 0.75 9.57 -9.85
C MET A 97 0.70 11.08 -9.74
N LYS A 98 1.33 11.66 -8.71
CA LYS A 98 1.41 13.12 -8.57
C LYS A 98 2.08 13.79 -9.77
N THR A 99 3.14 13.19 -10.30
CA THR A 99 3.84 13.72 -11.48
C THR A 99 2.99 13.54 -12.75
N ALA A 100 2.35 12.39 -12.94
CA ALA A 100 1.46 12.14 -14.07
C ALA A 100 0.27 13.12 -14.10
N ILE A 101 -0.35 13.41 -12.95
CA ILE A 101 -1.44 14.39 -12.82
C ILE A 101 -0.97 15.76 -13.31
N LYS A 102 0.21 16.22 -12.87
CA LYS A 102 0.77 17.51 -13.30
C LYS A 102 1.07 17.56 -14.80
N ASP A 103 1.57 16.47 -15.37
CA ASP A 103 1.84 16.37 -16.81
C ASP A 103 0.54 16.48 -17.62
N ILE A 104 -0.51 15.76 -17.21
CA ILE A 104 -1.83 15.81 -17.85
C ILE A 104 -2.43 17.21 -17.77
N GLN A 105 -2.33 17.88 -16.62
CA GLN A 105 -2.78 19.27 -16.43
C GLN A 105 -2.04 20.26 -17.36
N ALA A 106 -0.80 19.97 -17.73
CA ALA A 106 -0.02 20.75 -18.68
C ALA A 106 -0.29 20.40 -20.16
N GLY A 107 -1.27 19.53 -20.44
CA GLY A 107 -1.62 19.07 -21.79
C GLY A 107 -0.85 17.81 -22.25
N GLY A 108 -0.08 17.18 -21.36
CA GLY A 108 0.63 15.92 -21.60
C GLY A 108 -0.26 14.68 -21.45
N THR A 109 0.37 13.51 -21.42
CA THR A 109 -0.32 12.20 -21.35
C THR A 109 -0.03 11.43 -20.07
N GLY A 110 1.01 11.79 -19.31
CA GLY A 110 1.49 11.08 -18.12
C GLY A 110 2.09 9.70 -18.40
N ALA A 111 2.23 9.29 -19.67
CA ALA A 111 2.54 7.91 -20.05
C ALA A 111 3.86 7.39 -19.46
N ALA A 112 4.90 8.23 -19.40
CA ALA A 112 6.21 7.84 -18.88
C ALA A 112 6.12 7.37 -17.41
N GLN A 113 5.32 8.05 -16.60
CA GLN A 113 5.15 7.76 -15.17
C GLN A 113 4.14 6.63 -14.92
N LEU A 114 3.16 6.44 -15.82
CA LEU A 114 2.10 5.45 -15.67
C LEU A 114 2.51 4.04 -16.14
N SER A 115 3.52 3.94 -17.01
CA SER A 115 3.96 2.69 -17.64
C SER A 115 4.22 1.53 -16.66
N SER A 116 4.86 1.81 -15.52
CA SER A 116 5.21 0.81 -14.51
C SER A 116 4.18 0.64 -13.39
N MET A 117 3.14 1.47 -13.34
CA MET A 117 2.21 1.50 -12.20
C MET A 117 1.44 0.20 -12.02
N ARG A 118 1.08 -0.46 -13.12
CA ARG A 118 0.39 -1.74 -13.06
C ARG A 118 1.28 -2.81 -12.43
N LEU A 119 2.54 -2.90 -12.84
CA LEU A 119 3.48 -3.85 -12.25
C LEU A 119 3.67 -3.58 -10.75
N PHE A 120 3.91 -2.32 -10.38
CA PHE A 120 4.09 -1.94 -8.98
C PHE A 120 2.86 -2.24 -8.13
N SER A 121 1.64 -2.02 -8.64
CA SER A 121 0.42 -2.38 -7.91
C SER A 121 0.29 -3.89 -7.66
N ILE A 122 0.72 -4.72 -8.61
CA ILE A 122 0.72 -6.18 -8.47
C ILE A 122 1.72 -6.59 -7.39
N ILE A 123 2.94 -6.04 -7.42
CA ILE A 123 3.97 -6.33 -6.40
C ILE A 123 3.47 -5.92 -5.02
N VAL A 124 2.86 -4.74 -4.88
CA VAL A 124 2.28 -4.25 -3.63
C VAL A 124 1.17 -5.19 -3.15
N SER A 125 0.25 -5.59 -4.04
CA SER A 125 -0.85 -6.50 -3.69
C SER A 125 -0.36 -7.86 -3.22
N ILE A 126 0.61 -8.46 -3.93
CA ILE A 126 1.20 -9.75 -3.54
C ILE A 126 1.94 -9.62 -2.21
N SER A 127 2.74 -8.57 -2.04
CA SER A 127 3.45 -8.31 -0.78
C SER A 127 2.47 -8.16 0.38
N MET A 128 1.33 -7.51 0.15
CA MET A 128 0.28 -7.36 1.17
C MET A 128 -0.39 -8.69 1.51
N LEU A 129 -0.62 -9.58 0.54
CA LEU A 129 -1.12 -10.93 0.81
C LEU A 129 -0.14 -11.74 1.68
N ILE A 130 1.16 -11.60 1.42
CA ILE A 130 2.19 -12.25 2.23
C ILE A 130 2.21 -11.68 3.66
N VAL A 131 2.08 -10.37 3.83
CA VAL A 131 1.93 -9.74 5.15
C VAL A 131 0.71 -10.31 5.89
N ILE A 132 -0.44 -10.40 5.23
CA ILE A 132 -1.67 -10.95 5.82
C ILE A 132 -1.45 -12.39 6.25
N TYR A 133 -0.82 -13.21 5.40
CA TYR A 133 -0.49 -14.59 5.74
C TYR A 133 0.36 -14.67 7.03
N PHE A 134 1.41 -13.86 7.15
CA PHE A 134 2.23 -13.85 8.36
C PHE A 134 1.48 -13.35 9.59
N MET A 135 0.55 -12.40 9.44
CA MET A 135 -0.31 -11.95 10.54
C MET A 135 -1.25 -13.05 11.05
N VAL A 136 -1.80 -13.86 10.13
CA VAL A 136 -2.73 -14.95 10.48
C VAL A 136 -1.99 -16.18 11.02
N TYR A 137 -0.79 -16.46 10.51
CA TYR A 137 0.02 -17.62 10.86
C TYR A 137 1.37 -17.20 11.46
N PRO A 138 1.38 -16.70 12.72
CA PRO A 138 2.61 -16.37 13.42
C PRO A 138 3.48 -17.59 13.72
N MET A 139 4.80 -17.43 13.61
CA MET A 139 5.77 -18.42 14.08
C MET A 139 6.37 -17.97 15.41
N TYR A 140 6.14 -18.75 16.45
CA TYR A 140 6.68 -18.51 17.79
C TYR A 140 8.04 -19.20 17.96
N ARG A 141 8.81 -18.71 18.93
CA ARG A 141 10.07 -19.33 19.35
C ARG A 141 9.83 -20.52 20.27
#